data_AF-A0AAW7X8C8-F1
#
_entry.id   AF-A0AAW7X8C8-F1
#
_cell.length_a   1.000
_cell.length_b   1.000
_cell.length_c   1.000
_cell.angle_alpha   90.00
_cell.angle_beta   90.00
_cell.angle_gamma   90.00
#
_symmetry.space_group_name_H-M   'P 1'
#
loop_
_entity.id
_entity.type
_entity.pdbx_description
1 polymer ?
#
loop_
_entity_poly.entity_id
_entity_poly.type
_entity_poly.pdbx_seq_one_letter_code
_entity_poly.pdbx_strand_id
1 'polypeptide(L)'
;MNFVQYWKAFENAFEEQLTNITSDQYREAWKSSSNRTALYERVILPSVAQNLGLVFKSEEWKIDFTLCRDVNGYPVPEIFIESENVALSAHHEIRKLCCLSSPLKILIVCAEWSDREGDWPHGGLKHRLLEQWASIIKNHSKVWLNEGVTGIIVAEANATLSFYSIAFDHFGEVVSDHSIIFERDIFAS
;
A
#
# COMPACT_ATOMS: atom_id res chain seq x y z
N MET A 1 -0.33 -0.46 23.98
CA MET A 1 0.55 0.72 24.09
C MET A 1 -0.16 1.87 23.40
N ASN A 2 -0.34 3.02 24.04
CA ASN A 2 -0.91 4.17 23.33
C ASN A 2 0.14 4.83 22.41
N PHE A 3 -0.27 5.72 21.51
CA PHE A 3 0.63 6.34 20.53
C PHE A 3 1.80 7.10 21.18
N VAL A 4 1.57 7.75 22.32
CA VAL A 4 2.62 8.49 23.04
C VAL A 4 3.67 7.55 23.64
N GLN A 5 3.24 6.42 24.21
CA GLN A 5 4.14 5.40 24.73
C GLN A 5 4.95 4.74 23.61
N TYR A 6 4.34 4.52 22.44
CA TYR A 6 5.04 3.97 21.27
C TYR A 6 6.11 4.93 20.76
N TRP A 7 5.79 6.23 20.70
CA TRP A 7 6.76 7.29 20.40
C TRP A 7 7.92 7.31 21.41
N LYS A 8 7.62 7.25 22.71
CA LYS A 8 8.65 7.22 23.76
C LYS A 8 9.55 6.00 23.67
N ALA A 9 9.00 4.84 23.34
CA ALA A 9 9.81 3.63 23.11
C ALA A 9 10.75 3.81 21.92
N PHE A 10 10.28 4.41 20.82
CA PHE A 10 11.12 4.75 19.68
C PHE A 10 12.23 5.75 20.06
N GLU A 11 11.88 6.86 20.74
CA GLU A 11 12.86 7.86 21.18
C GLU A 11 13.96 7.24 22.05
N ASN A 12 13.58 6.43 23.05
CA ASN A 12 14.55 5.79 23.94
C ASN A 12 15.49 4.84 23.17
N ALA A 13 14.94 4.02 22.27
CA ALA A 13 15.75 3.13 21.44
C ALA A 13 16.68 3.93 20.50
N PHE A 14 16.21 5.06 19.96
CA PHE A 14 16.98 5.93 19.10
C PHE A 14 18.13 6.60 19.87
N GLU A 15 17.85 7.16 21.05
CA GLU A 15 18.84 7.79 21.93
C GLU A 15 19.92 6.82 22.38
N GLU A 16 19.55 5.58 22.72
CA GLU A 16 20.51 4.52 23.03
C GLU A 16 21.49 4.29 21.87
N GLN A 17 20.98 4.22 20.64
CA GLN A 17 21.84 4.07 19.47
C GLN A 17 22.72 5.30 19.23
N LEU A 18 22.22 6.51 19.46
CA LEU A 18 23.03 7.72 19.37
C LEU A 18 24.18 7.73 20.38
N THR A 19 23.95 7.22 21.58
CA THR A 19 24.97 7.14 22.65
C THR A 19 26.08 6.15 22.31
N ASN A 20 25.77 5.12 21.51
CA ASN A 20 26.73 4.10 21.07
C ASN A 20 27.57 4.55 19.85
N ILE A 21 27.27 5.69 19.22
CA ILE A 21 28.00 6.21 18.06
C ILE A 21 29.20 7.03 18.52
N THR A 22 30.36 6.76 17.92
CA THR A 22 31.60 7.48 18.19
C THR A 22 31.63 8.88 17.55
N SER A 23 32.42 9.79 18.11
CA SER A 23 32.62 11.13 17.53
C SER A 23 33.16 11.10 16.10
N ASP A 24 33.95 10.10 15.72
CA ASP A 24 34.46 9.94 14.35
C ASP A 24 33.37 9.56 13.36
N GLN A 25 32.46 8.66 13.75
CA GLN A 25 31.28 8.32 12.94
C GLN A 25 30.37 9.52 12.75
N TYR A 26 30.16 10.34 13.79
CA TYR A 26 29.43 11.60 13.64
C TYR A 26 30.14 12.57 12.69
N ARG A 27 31.45 12.75 12.83
CA ARG A 27 32.23 13.59 11.92
C ARG A 27 32.11 13.13 10.47
N GLU A 28 32.21 11.83 10.21
CA GLU A 28 32.07 11.26 8.87
C GLU A 28 30.65 11.45 8.32
N ALA A 29 29.64 11.14 9.13
CA ALA A 29 28.24 11.30 8.75
C ALA A 29 27.93 12.75 8.35
N TRP A 30 28.43 13.75 9.08
CA TRP A 30 28.13 15.16 8.82
C TRP A 30 28.91 15.79 7.65
N LYS A 31 29.80 15.06 6.98
CA LYS A 31 30.48 15.55 5.76
C LYS A 31 29.53 15.74 4.57
N SER A 32 28.45 14.96 4.48
CA SER A 32 27.50 15.05 3.35
C SER A 32 26.11 14.55 3.74
N SER A 33 25.10 14.86 2.91
CA SER A 33 23.76 14.29 3.06
C SER A 33 23.75 12.77 2.90
N SER A 34 24.47 12.23 1.92
CA SER A 34 24.55 10.78 1.67
C SER A 34 25.17 10.03 2.85
N ASN A 35 26.20 10.59 3.49
CA ASN A 35 26.84 9.97 4.64
C ASN A 35 25.89 9.93 5.85
N ARG A 36 25.08 10.99 6.06
CA ARG A 36 24.04 10.98 7.11
C ARG A 36 22.99 9.91 6.85
N THR A 37 22.48 9.80 5.62
CA THR A 37 21.53 8.74 5.26
C THR A 37 22.12 7.36 5.54
N ALA A 38 23.37 7.11 5.14
CA ALA A 38 24.04 5.84 5.38
C ALA A 38 24.20 5.52 6.88
N LEU A 39 24.47 6.53 7.74
CA LEU A 39 24.51 6.33 9.19
C LEU A 39 23.13 5.89 9.73
N TYR A 40 22.06 6.56 9.33
CA TYR A 40 20.71 6.19 9.76
C TYR A 40 20.32 4.79 9.28
N GLU A 41 20.49 4.51 7.99
CA GLU A 41 20.03 3.25 7.38
C GLU A 41 20.84 2.03 7.82
N ARG A 42 22.14 2.18 8.06
CA ARG A 42 23.03 1.04 8.29
C ARG A 42 23.34 0.79 9.76
N VAL A 43 23.19 1.81 10.62
CA VAL A 43 23.61 1.75 12.02
C VAL A 43 22.42 1.99 12.94
N ILE A 44 21.76 3.15 12.82
CA ILE A 44 20.77 3.57 13.82
C ILE A 44 19.45 2.80 13.66
N LEU A 45 18.80 2.91 12.50
CA LEU A 45 17.44 2.39 12.29
C LEU A 45 17.32 0.86 12.36
N PRO A 46 18.27 0.05 11.86
CA PRO A 46 18.22 -1.40 12.03
C PRO A 46 18.21 -1.83 13.50
N SER A 47 19.05 -1.21 14.33
CA SER A 47 19.12 -1.49 15.77
C SER A 47 17.87 -1.00 16.51
N VAL A 48 17.36 0.18 16.16
CA VAL A 48 16.08 0.69 16.70
C VAL A 48 14.94 -0.27 16.37
N ALA A 49 14.85 -0.74 15.13
CA ALA A 49 13.83 -1.71 14.73
C ALA A 49 13.95 -3.00 15.54
N GLN A 50 15.16 -3.53 15.71
CA GLN A 50 15.42 -4.72 16.53
C GLN A 50 14.96 -4.52 17.99
N ASN A 51 15.29 -3.38 18.61
CA ASN A 51 14.90 -3.06 19.98
C ASN A 51 13.37 -2.99 20.16
N LEU A 52 12.65 -2.58 19.11
CA LEU A 52 11.19 -2.52 19.10
C LEU A 52 10.53 -3.84 18.65
N GLY A 53 11.31 -4.88 18.32
CA GLY A 53 10.79 -6.14 17.78
C GLY A 53 10.20 -6.01 16.37
N LEU A 54 10.66 -5.03 15.60
CA LEU A 54 10.21 -4.71 14.25
C LEU A 54 11.20 -5.19 13.19
N VAL A 55 10.73 -5.28 11.95
CA VAL A 55 11.56 -5.56 10.77
C VAL A 55 11.87 -4.26 10.06
N PHE A 56 13.15 -3.94 9.89
CA PHE A 56 13.58 -2.76 9.14
C PHE A 56 13.41 -2.96 7.63
N LYS A 57 12.84 -1.95 6.97
CA LYS A 57 12.69 -1.83 5.52
C LYS A 57 13.08 -0.40 5.12
N SER A 58 13.93 -0.23 4.11
CA SER A 58 14.26 1.09 3.55
C SER A 58 13.51 1.31 2.24
N GLU A 59 13.10 2.57 2.00
CA GLU A 59 12.51 3.07 0.74
C GLU A 59 11.45 2.15 0.12
N GLU A 60 10.50 1.68 0.93
CA GLU A 60 9.63 0.57 0.52
C GLU A 60 8.50 0.98 -0.46
N TRP A 61 8.13 2.26 -0.56
CA TRP A 61 6.89 2.66 -1.23
C TRP A 61 6.94 3.98 -2.00
N LYS A 62 6.36 3.98 -3.21
CA LYS A 62 6.02 5.17 -4.01
C LYS A 62 4.57 5.04 -4.47
N ILE A 63 3.78 6.11 -4.37
CA ILE A 63 2.39 6.12 -4.87
C ILE A 63 2.33 6.63 -6.32
N ASP A 64 1.56 5.95 -7.17
CA ASP A 64 1.37 6.35 -8.57
C ASP A 64 0.62 7.69 -8.70
N PHE A 65 -0.56 7.79 -8.09
CA PHE A 65 -1.37 9.00 -8.15
C PHE A 65 -1.96 9.40 -6.79
N THR A 66 -2.11 10.70 -6.60
CA THR A 66 -2.72 11.29 -5.41
C THR A 66 -3.68 12.39 -5.82
N LEU A 67 -4.92 12.32 -5.35
CA LEU A 67 -5.90 13.39 -5.52
C LEU A 67 -5.98 14.16 -4.22
N CYS A 68 -5.81 15.47 -4.32
CA CYS A 68 -5.77 16.38 -3.18
C CYS A 68 -6.97 17.31 -3.17
N ARG A 69 -7.43 17.65 -1.97
CA ARG A 69 -8.31 18.77 -1.71
C ARG A 69 -7.48 20.00 -1.39
N ASP A 70 -7.80 21.14 -1.99
CA ASP A 70 -7.18 22.41 -1.57
C ASP A 70 -7.76 22.86 -0.22
N VAL A 71 -6.88 23.10 0.74
CA VAL A 71 -7.21 23.66 2.05
C VAL A 71 -6.31 24.88 2.26
N ASN A 72 -6.87 26.07 2.04
CA ASN A 72 -6.16 27.35 2.18
C ASN A 72 -4.88 27.42 1.33
N GLY A 73 -4.92 26.94 0.08
CA GLY A 73 -3.76 26.92 -0.82
C GLY A 73 -2.77 25.78 -0.58
N TYR A 74 -3.09 24.85 0.34
CA TYR A 74 -2.31 23.64 0.57
C TYR A 74 -3.06 22.42 -0.01
N PRO A 75 -2.46 21.66 -0.94
CA PRO A 75 -3.08 20.43 -1.46
C PRO A 75 -2.95 19.31 -0.42
N VAL A 76 -4.06 18.95 0.23
CA VAL A 76 -4.15 17.88 1.22
C VAL A 76 -4.59 16.58 0.53
N PRO A 77 -3.79 15.50 0.53
CA PRO A 77 -4.17 14.21 -0.05
C PRO A 77 -5.46 13.66 0.55
N GLU A 78 -6.39 13.24 -0.31
CA GLU A 78 -7.66 12.62 0.10
C GLU A 78 -7.84 11.23 -0.52
N ILE A 79 -7.36 11.02 -1.76
CA ILE A 79 -7.46 9.73 -2.45
C ILE A 79 -6.08 9.32 -2.97
N PHE A 80 -5.70 8.08 -2.72
CA PHE A 80 -4.48 7.47 -3.25
C PHE A 80 -4.84 6.38 -4.24
N ILE A 81 -4.14 6.34 -5.37
CA ILE A 81 -4.38 5.38 -6.45
C ILE A 81 -3.08 4.68 -6.81
N GLU A 82 -3.14 3.36 -6.87
CA GLU A 82 -2.14 2.50 -7.51
C GLU A 82 -2.72 1.93 -8.81
N SER A 83 -1.88 1.85 -9.83
CA SER A 83 -2.23 1.23 -11.11
C SER A 83 -1.23 0.14 -11.45
N GLU A 84 -1.72 -1.07 -11.69
CA GLU A 84 -0.86 -2.23 -11.97
C GLU A 84 -1.36 -2.96 -13.21
N ASN A 85 -0.42 -3.34 -14.09
CA ASN A 85 -0.75 -4.01 -15.35
C ASN A 85 -1.02 -5.50 -15.17
N VAL A 86 -0.62 -6.08 -14.03
CA VAL A 86 -0.77 -7.51 -13.74
C VAL A 86 -1.34 -7.72 -12.33
N ALA A 87 -2.61 -8.10 -12.23
CA ALA A 87 -3.27 -8.26 -10.92
C ALA A 87 -2.58 -9.24 -9.96
N LEU A 88 -1.86 -10.26 -10.47
CA LEU A 88 -1.14 -11.23 -9.63
C LEU A 88 0.07 -10.60 -8.89
N SER A 89 0.66 -9.52 -9.40
CA SER A 89 1.71 -8.76 -8.69
C SER A 89 1.16 -7.68 -7.75
N ALA A 90 -0.12 -7.33 -7.88
CA ALA A 90 -0.74 -6.21 -7.16
C ALA A 90 -0.91 -6.39 -5.64
N HIS A 91 -0.50 -7.54 -5.08
CA HIS A 91 -0.55 -7.77 -3.63
C HIS A 91 0.36 -6.80 -2.85
N HIS A 92 1.49 -6.41 -3.43
CA HIS A 92 2.33 -5.35 -2.85
C HIS A 92 1.63 -3.99 -2.88
N GLU A 93 0.81 -3.73 -3.90
CA GLU A 93 0.08 -2.47 -4.04
C GLU A 93 -1.06 -2.33 -3.02
N ILE A 94 -1.82 -3.40 -2.78
CA ILE A 94 -2.80 -3.41 -1.68
C ILE A 94 -2.11 -3.19 -0.33
N ARG A 95 -0.97 -3.85 -0.09
CA ARG A 95 -0.18 -3.65 1.13
C ARG A 95 0.23 -2.18 1.29
N LYS A 96 0.64 -1.53 0.20
CA LYS A 96 0.99 -0.11 0.16
C LYS A 96 -0.20 0.77 0.55
N LEU A 97 -1.35 0.58 -0.10
CA LEU A 97 -2.57 1.33 0.16
C LEU A 97 -3.07 1.16 1.61
N CYS A 98 -2.92 -0.05 2.18
CA CYS A 98 -3.26 -0.32 3.57
C CYS A 98 -2.39 0.47 4.57
N CYS A 99 -1.20 0.93 4.17
CA CYS A 99 -0.30 1.73 5.01
C CYS A 99 -0.68 3.24 5.05
N LEU A 100 -1.57 3.72 4.18
CA LEU A 100 -1.88 5.14 4.03
C LEU A 100 -3.14 5.54 4.81
N SER A 101 -3.11 6.62 5.59
CA SER A 101 -4.34 7.16 6.18
C SER A 101 -5.09 8.01 5.14
N SER A 102 -6.26 7.53 4.69
CA SER A 102 -7.12 8.24 3.73
C SER A 102 -8.51 7.61 3.70
N PRO A 103 -9.57 8.41 3.44
CA PRO A 103 -10.94 7.92 3.34
C PRO A 103 -11.16 6.95 2.16
N LEU A 104 -10.40 7.08 1.07
CA LEU A 104 -10.55 6.23 -0.12
C LEU A 104 -9.18 5.92 -0.74
N LYS A 105 -8.91 4.63 -0.91
CA LYS A 105 -7.75 4.09 -1.62
C LYS A 105 -8.25 3.29 -2.81
N ILE A 106 -7.56 3.39 -3.94
CA ILE A 106 -7.99 2.74 -5.17
C ILE A 106 -6.83 1.91 -5.73
N LEU A 107 -7.11 0.64 -6.04
CA LEU A 107 -6.27 -0.16 -6.90
C LEU A 107 -6.96 -0.30 -8.27
N ILE A 108 -6.25 0.03 -9.34
CA ILE A 108 -6.67 -0.25 -10.72
C ILE A 108 -5.77 -1.36 -11.26
N VAL A 109 -6.34 -2.46 -11.72
CA VAL A 109 -5.58 -3.59 -12.26
C VAL A 109 -6.12 -4.10 -13.57
N CYS A 110 -5.26 -4.71 -14.39
CA CYS A 110 -5.70 -5.57 -15.48
C CYS A 110 -5.67 -7.05 -15.05
N ALA A 111 -6.73 -7.80 -15.35
CA ALA A 111 -6.82 -9.23 -15.05
C ALA A 111 -7.74 -9.99 -16.01
N GLU A 112 -7.44 -11.29 -16.17
CA GLU A 112 -8.41 -12.29 -16.63
C GLU A 112 -9.42 -12.52 -15.51
N TRP A 113 -10.48 -11.71 -15.47
CA TRP A 113 -11.32 -11.52 -14.30
C TRP A 113 -12.54 -12.44 -14.28
N SER A 114 -13.27 -12.50 -15.39
CA SER A 114 -14.57 -13.17 -15.52
C SER A 114 -14.49 -14.67 -15.24
N ASP A 115 -15.42 -15.16 -14.42
CA ASP A 115 -15.61 -16.59 -14.14
C ASP A 115 -16.59 -17.27 -15.13
N ARG A 116 -17.00 -16.57 -16.20
CA ARG A 116 -17.90 -17.17 -17.20
C ARG A 116 -17.17 -18.27 -17.97
N GLU A 117 -17.87 -19.38 -18.18
CA GLU A 117 -17.32 -20.51 -18.93
C GLU A 117 -16.96 -20.08 -20.36
N GLY A 118 -15.73 -20.35 -20.77
CA GLY A 118 -15.23 -20.04 -22.10
C GLY A 118 -14.55 -18.68 -22.24
N ASP A 119 -14.65 -17.78 -21.24
CA ASP A 119 -13.96 -16.48 -21.30
C ASP A 119 -12.44 -16.67 -21.21
N TRP A 120 -11.98 -17.60 -20.37
CA TRP A 120 -10.55 -17.89 -20.15
C TRP A 120 -10.27 -19.39 -20.06
N PRO A 121 -9.20 -19.92 -20.71
CA PRO A 121 -8.89 -21.35 -20.71
C PRO A 121 -8.61 -21.96 -19.33
N HIS A 122 -8.21 -21.14 -18.35
CA HIS A 122 -7.86 -21.56 -17.01
C HIS A 122 -8.86 -21.10 -15.93
N GLY A 123 -9.99 -20.55 -16.35
CA GLY A 123 -10.95 -19.89 -15.46
C GLY A 123 -10.50 -18.49 -15.02
N GLY A 124 -11.47 -17.68 -14.57
CA GLY A 124 -11.23 -16.33 -14.09
C GLY A 124 -10.42 -16.28 -12.78
N LEU A 125 -9.79 -15.14 -12.53
CA LEU A 125 -9.01 -14.88 -11.32
C LEU A 125 -9.82 -14.20 -10.21
N LYS A 126 -11.09 -13.87 -10.44
CA LYS A 126 -11.92 -13.07 -9.53
C LYS A 126 -11.91 -13.60 -8.10
N HIS A 127 -12.31 -14.85 -7.87
CA HIS A 127 -12.40 -15.39 -6.52
C HIS A 127 -11.04 -15.39 -5.80
N ARG A 128 -9.98 -15.82 -6.49
CA ARG A 128 -8.62 -15.87 -5.94
C ARG A 128 -8.10 -14.49 -5.54
N LEU A 129 -8.28 -13.49 -6.41
CA LEU A 129 -7.79 -12.13 -6.17
C LEU A 129 -8.58 -11.44 -5.06
N LEU A 130 -9.90 -11.61 -5.02
CA LEU A 130 -10.74 -11.07 -3.95
C LEU A 130 -10.34 -11.61 -2.57
N GLU A 131 -10.14 -12.93 -2.45
CA GLU A 131 -9.66 -13.55 -1.22
C GLU A 131 -8.28 -13.03 -0.80
N GLN A 132 -7.37 -12.87 -1.77
CA GLN A 132 -6.03 -12.34 -1.51
C GLN A 132 -6.07 -10.91 -1.00
N TRP A 133 -6.78 -10.00 -1.68
CA TRP A 133 -6.86 -8.59 -1.31
C TRP A 133 -7.55 -8.41 0.04
N ALA A 134 -8.67 -9.09 0.28
CA ALA A 134 -9.36 -9.08 1.57
C ALA A 134 -8.45 -9.58 2.71
N SER A 135 -7.69 -10.65 2.48
CA SER A 135 -6.73 -11.19 3.46
C SER A 135 -5.64 -10.18 3.83
N ILE A 136 -5.11 -9.43 2.85
CA ILE A 136 -4.10 -8.39 3.11
C ILE A 136 -4.70 -7.28 3.98
N ILE A 137 -5.86 -6.73 3.59
CA ILE A 137 -6.54 -5.67 4.34
C ILE A 137 -6.81 -6.12 5.78
N LYS A 138 -7.36 -7.33 5.95
CA LYS A 138 -7.65 -7.94 7.24
C LYS A 138 -6.41 -8.15 8.12
N ASN A 139 -5.26 -8.43 7.53
CA ASN A 139 -4.03 -8.59 8.30
C ASN A 139 -3.46 -7.25 8.77
N HIS A 140 -3.62 -6.18 7.98
CA HIS A 140 -3.24 -4.83 8.41
C HIS A 140 -4.09 -4.32 9.57
N SER A 141 -5.41 -4.53 9.52
CA SER A 141 -6.33 -4.08 10.58
C SER A 141 -6.11 -4.75 11.94
N LYS A 142 -5.46 -5.91 11.98
CA LYS A 142 -5.02 -6.55 13.23
C LYS A 142 -3.86 -5.81 13.92
N VAL A 143 -3.07 -5.04 13.17
CA VAL A 143 -1.90 -4.31 13.69
C VAL A 143 -2.28 -2.87 14.02
N TRP A 144 -2.96 -2.18 13.11
CA TRP A 144 -3.44 -0.83 13.32
C TRP A 144 -4.70 -0.57 12.50
N LEU A 145 -5.67 0.13 13.09
CA LEU A 145 -6.92 0.45 12.43
C LEU A 145 -6.73 1.66 11.51
N ASN A 146 -7.06 1.49 10.24
CA ASN A 146 -6.96 2.52 9.22
C ASN A 146 -8.32 2.71 8.55
N GLU A 147 -9.14 3.56 9.16
CA GLU A 147 -10.50 3.82 8.69
C GLU A 147 -10.49 4.39 7.27
N GLY A 148 -11.28 3.77 6.39
CA GLY A 148 -11.38 4.13 4.98
C GLY A 148 -11.86 2.95 4.14
N VAL A 149 -12.13 3.22 2.86
CA VAL A 149 -12.55 2.22 1.88
C VAL A 149 -11.39 1.92 0.92
N THR A 150 -11.22 0.65 0.57
CA THR A 150 -10.33 0.23 -0.51
C THR A 150 -11.18 -0.21 -1.70
N GLY A 151 -11.27 0.64 -2.72
CA GLY A 151 -11.92 0.34 -3.99
C GLY A 151 -10.97 -0.38 -4.94
N ILE A 152 -11.48 -1.38 -5.65
CA ILE A 152 -10.76 -2.05 -6.73
C ILE A 152 -11.50 -1.83 -8.04
N ILE A 153 -10.75 -1.43 -9.05
CA ILE A 153 -11.20 -1.40 -10.44
C ILE A 153 -10.40 -2.44 -11.21
N VAL A 154 -11.10 -3.34 -11.89
CA VAL A 154 -10.46 -4.37 -12.72
C VAL A 154 -10.82 -4.12 -14.17
N ALA A 155 -9.82 -3.90 -15.01
CA ALA A 155 -9.94 -3.89 -16.45
C ALA A 155 -9.71 -5.31 -17.00
N GLU A 156 -10.58 -5.75 -17.88
CA GLU A 156 -10.49 -7.02 -18.58
C GLU A 156 -10.71 -6.79 -20.06
N ALA A 157 -9.85 -7.34 -20.91
CA ALA A 157 -10.00 -7.29 -22.35
C ALA A 157 -10.02 -8.70 -22.93
N ASN A 158 -11.19 -9.16 -23.37
CA ASN A 158 -11.40 -10.44 -24.06
C ASN A 158 -12.07 -10.20 -25.43
N ALA A 159 -13.28 -10.72 -25.68
CA ALA A 159 -14.13 -10.27 -26.79
C ALA A 159 -14.59 -8.80 -26.63
N THR A 160 -14.64 -8.30 -25.41
CA THR A 160 -14.98 -6.90 -25.10
C THR A 160 -13.98 -6.33 -24.08
N LEU A 161 -13.92 -5.00 -24.00
CA LEU A 161 -13.28 -4.31 -22.89
C LEU A 161 -14.31 -4.06 -21.79
N SER A 162 -14.09 -4.67 -20.63
CA SER A 162 -14.95 -4.53 -19.45
C SER A 162 -14.18 -3.91 -18.28
N PHE A 163 -14.85 -3.06 -17.50
CA PHE A 163 -14.37 -2.60 -16.21
C PHE A 163 -15.32 -3.04 -15.11
N TYR A 164 -14.75 -3.63 -14.07
CA TYR A 164 -15.46 -4.09 -12.88
C TYR A 164 -15.10 -3.22 -11.69
N SER A 165 -16.03 -3.04 -10.77
CA SER A 165 -15.81 -2.34 -9.50
C SER A 165 -16.28 -3.17 -8.32
N ILE A 166 -15.49 -3.15 -7.24
CA ILE A 166 -15.79 -3.72 -5.93
C ILE A 166 -15.10 -2.89 -4.86
N ALA A 167 -15.65 -2.83 -3.64
CA ALA A 167 -15.02 -2.11 -2.54
C ALA A 167 -15.04 -2.88 -1.23
N PHE A 168 -13.96 -2.75 -0.47
CA PHE A 168 -13.77 -3.32 0.85
C PHE A 168 -13.73 -2.22 1.91
N ASP A 169 -14.27 -2.52 3.10
CA ASP A 169 -13.97 -1.72 4.29
C ASP A 169 -12.56 -2.02 4.84
N HIS A 170 -12.23 -1.39 5.95
CA HIS A 170 -10.94 -1.56 6.63
C HIS A 170 -10.81 -2.91 7.37
N PHE A 171 -11.85 -3.75 7.43
CA PHE A 171 -11.77 -5.13 7.91
C PHE A 171 -11.56 -6.14 6.78
N GLY A 172 -11.62 -5.70 5.52
CA GLY A 172 -11.53 -6.54 4.34
C GLY A 172 -12.89 -7.15 3.96
N GLU A 173 -13.99 -6.63 4.50
CA GLU A 173 -15.35 -7.07 4.18
C GLU A 173 -15.88 -6.27 2.99
N VAL A 174 -16.65 -6.91 2.12
CA VAL A 174 -17.23 -6.26 0.93
C VAL A 174 -18.34 -5.31 1.37
N VAL A 175 -18.20 -4.04 1.00
CA VAL A 175 -19.19 -2.97 1.29
C VAL A 175 -19.84 -2.38 0.03
N SER A 176 -19.26 -2.66 -1.13
CA SER A 176 -19.90 -2.43 -2.43
C SER A 176 -19.70 -3.67 -3.27
N ASP A 177 -20.80 -4.33 -3.60
CA ASP A 177 -20.80 -5.56 -4.38
C ASP A 177 -20.16 -5.35 -5.76
N HIS A 178 -19.63 -6.46 -6.28
CA HIS A 178 -19.08 -6.54 -7.62
C HIS A 178 -20.11 -6.09 -8.67
N SER A 179 -19.73 -5.10 -9.49
CA SER A 179 -20.54 -4.61 -10.60
C SER A 179 -19.70 -4.34 -11.84
N ILE A 180 -20.29 -4.47 -13.04
CA ILE A 180 -19.70 -4.00 -14.30
C ILE A 180 -20.05 -2.52 -14.44
N ILE A 181 -19.04 -1.67 -14.52
CA ILE A 181 -19.20 -0.20 -14.63
C ILE A 181 -18.98 0.32 -16.05
N PHE A 182 -18.40 -0.49 -16.92
CA PHE A 182 -18.21 -0.20 -18.34
C PHE A 182 -18.03 -1.49 -19.12
N GLU A 183 -18.62 -1.58 -20.32
CA GLU A 183 -18.41 -2.66 -21.27
C GLU A 183 -18.47 -2.07 -22.69
N ARG A 184 -17.51 -2.42 -23.55
CA ARG A 184 -17.48 -1.96 -24.95
C ARG A 184 -16.78 -2.98 -25.84
N ASP A 185 -17.36 -3.22 -27.01
CA ASP A 185 -16.65 -3.90 -28.09
C ASP A 185 -15.60 -2.94 -28.69
N ILE A 186 -14.33 -3.32 -28.56
CA ILE A 186 -13.18 -2.58 -29.09
C ILE A 186 -12.42 -3.39 -30.15
N PHE A 187 -12.90 -4.59 -30.48
CA PHE A 187 -12.26 -5.53 -31.39
C PHE A 187 -13.08 -5.77 -32.66
N ALA A 188 -14.35 -5.35 -32.70
CA ALA A 188 -15.13 -5.24 -33.92
C ALA A 188 -14.57 -4.14 -34.83
N SER A 189 -14.15 -4.54 -36.04
CA SER A 189 -13.80 -3.65 -37.16
C SER A 189 -15.03 -3.24 -37.96
#